data_AF-A0A1V9XJE3-F1
#
_entry.id   AF-A0A1V9XJE3-F1
#
_cell.length_a   1.000
_cell.length_b   1.000
_cell.length_c   1.000
_cell.angle_alpha   90.00
_cell.angle_beta   90.00
_cell.angle_gamma   90.00
#
_symmetry.space_group_name_H-M   'P 1'
#
loop_
_entity.id
_entity.type
_entity.pdbx_description
1 polymer ?
#
loop_
_entity_poly.entity_id
_entity_poly.type
_entity_poly.pdbx_seq_one_letter_code
_entity_poly.pdbx_strand_id
1 'polypeptide(L)'
;MQLGVRELTNMSSNTTKCHIAFQVPFDTVHLVNGTYDIKLHKIFRIKDWIEYRNISFRCYVIVLGTEWRTGMTHRLFGDPGCLKDPPEVRNGSFNLTGEQTCWGTPAEGAIVQYLCPIGLSVRGHQKMVCKNGTWVGVIGNRNLDELNYSPSEVISCG
;
A
#
# COMPACT_ATOMS: atom_id res chain seq x y z
N MET A 1 -3.15 -3.76 -38.12
CA MET A 1 -2.85 -2.90 -36.96
C MET A 1 -2.02 -3.73 -36.00
N GLN A 2 -0.77 -3.34 -35.74
CA GLN A 2 0.13 -4.08 -34.87
C GLN A 2 0.10 -3.42 -33.48
N LEU A 3 -0.45 -4.14 -32.50
CA LEU A 3 -0.44 -3.71 -31.11
C LEU A 3 0.94 -4.01 -30.53
N GLY A 4 1.62 -2.99 -30.02
CA GLY A 4 2.92 -3.11 -29.38
C GLY A 4 2.86 -2.54 -27.97
N VAL A 5 3.43 -3.26 -27.01
CA VAL A 5 3.60 -2.77 -25.63
C VAL A 5 5.08 -2.65 -25.33
N ARG A 6 5.49 -1.49 -24.82
CA ARG A 6 6.86 -1.21 -24.39
C ARG A 6 6.94 -1.35 -22.87
N GLU A 7 7.87 -2.17 -22.41
CA GLU A 7 8.29 -2.20 -21.02
C GLU A 7 9.21 -0.99 -20.79
N LEU A 8 8.81 -0.05 -19.92
CA LEU A 8 9.65 1.08 -19.52
C LEU A 8 10.58 0.59 -18.40
N THR A 9 11.67 -0.07 -18.75
CA THR A 9 12.76 -0.34 -17.82
C THR A 9 13.77 0.80 -17.89
N ASN A 10 13.99 1.48 -16.75
CA ASN A 10 15.13 2.37 -16.58
C ASN A 10 16.39 1.49 -16.48
N MET A 11 17.16 1.37 -17.55
CA MET A 11 18.51 0.84 -17.48
C MET A 11 19.47 1.73 -18.26
N SER A 12 20.37 2.34 -17.50
CA SER A 12 21.53 3.08 -17.98
C SER A 12 22.55 2.15 -18.63
N SER A 13 23.26 2.71 -19.60
CA SER A 13 24.59 2.35 -20.15
C SER A 13 24.64 1.63 -21.50
N ASN A 14 25.20 2.39 -22.45
CA ASN A 14 25.87 2.05 -23.70
C ASN A 14 26.22 0.56 -23.93
N THR A 15 25.54 -0.10 -24.87
CA THR A 15 26.16 -0.61 -26.12
C THR A 15 25.11 -1.21 -27.05
N THR A 16 25.26 -0.92 -28.34
CA THR A 16 24.35 -1.26 -29.44
C THR A 16 24.38 -2.76 -29.77
N LYS A 17 23.32 -3.48 -29.38
CA LYS A 17 22.86 -4.69 -30.07
C LYS A 17 21.35 -4.81 -29.83
N CYS A 18 20.55 -4.47 -30.86
CA CYS A 18 19.11 -4.71 -30.83
C CYS A 18 18.83 -6.21 -30.89
N HIS A 19 18.99 -6.90 -29.76
CA HIS A 19 18.18 -8.07 -29.51
C HIS A 19 16.77 -7.54 -29.26
N ILE A 20 15.89 -7.69 -30.26
CA ILE A 20 14.46 -7.69 -30.02
C ILE A 20 14.22 -8.93 -29.15
N ALA A 21 14.30 -8.74 -27.84
CA ALA A 21 13.75 -9.71 -26.92
C ALA A 21 12.24 -9.72 -27.20
N PHE A 22 11.77 -10.76 -27.89
CA PHE A 22 10.35 -11.10 -27.96
C PHE A 22 9.91 -11.55 -26.56
N GLN A 23 9.92 -10.66 -25.57
CA GLN A 23 9.10 -10.83 -24.39
C GLN A 23 7.74 -10.30 -24.79
N VAL A 24 6.85 -11.21 -25.20
CA VAL A 24 5.44 -10.91 -25.34
C VAL A 24 4.99 -10.49 -23.94
N PRO A 25 4.63 -9.22 -23.70
CA PRO A 25 4.27 -8.75 -22.37
C PRO A 25 2.90 -9.28 -21.94
N PHE A 26 2.21 -10.04 -22.80
CA PHE A 26 0.92 -10.66 -22.58
C PHE A 26 1.04 -12.15 -22.87
N ASP A 27 0.49 -12.96 -21.99
CA ASP A 27 0.50 -14.42 -22.12
C ASP A 27 -0.43 -14.90 -23.23
N THR A 28 -1.38 -14.06 -23.66
CA THR A 28 -2.34 -14.44 -24.71
C THR A 28 -2.83 -13.23 -25.49
N VAL A 29 -2.82 -13.33 -26.81
CA VAL A 29 -3.44 -12.37 -27.74
C VAL A 29 -4.19 -13.16 -28.81
N HIS A 30 -5.52 -13.02 -28.85
CA HIS A 30 -6.36 -13.73 -29.83
C HIS A 30 -7.40 -12.79 -30.45
N LEU A 31 -7.64 -12.95 -31.75
CA LEU A 31 -8.71 -12.25 -32.45
C LEU A 31 -9.99 -13.09 -32.35
N VAL A 32 -10.98 -12.61 -31.61
CA VAL A 32 -12.28 -13.26 -31.46
C VAL A 32 -13.34 -12.32 -32.03
N ASN A 33 -14.00 -12.74 -33.12
CA ASN A 33 -15.06 -11.98 -33.79
C ASN A 33 -14.67 -10.53 -34.12
N GLY A 34 -13.44 -10.30 -34.60
CA GLY A 34 -12.94 -8.96 -34.94
C GLY A 34 -12.47 -8.11 -33.75
N THR A 35 -12.54 -8.64 -32.53
CA THR A 35 -12.04 -7.99 -31.31
C THR A 35 -10.78 -8.69 -30.81
N TYR A 36 -9.75 -7.92 -30.45
CA TYR A 36 -8.56 -8.48 -29.80
C TYR A 36 -8.87 -8.73 -28.31
N ASP A 37 -8.79 -9.99 -27.88
CA ASP A 37 -8.73 -10.38 -26.48
C ASP A 37 -7.26 -10.50 -26.08
N ILE A 38 -6.86 -9.78 -25.03
CA ILE A 38 -5.48 -9.69 -24.54
C ILE A 38 -5.48 -10.04 -23.05
N LYS A 39 -4.67 -11.03 -22.66
CA LYS A 39 -4.57 -11.48 -21.26
C LYS A 39 -3.14 -11.39 -20.77
N LEU A 40 -3.00 -10.86 -19.56
CA LEU A 40 -1.78 -10.89 -18.76
C LEU A 40 -2.04 -11.74 -17.51
N HIS A 41 -1.27 -12.79 -17.35
CA HIS A 41 -1.23 -13.67 -16.20
C HIS A 41 0.16 -13.61 -15.57
N LYS A 42 0.31 -12.69 -14.60
CA LYS A 42 1.53 -12.55 -13.80
C LYS A 42 1.19 -12.58 -12.32
N ILE A 43 1.93 -13.40 -11.56
CA ILE A 43 1.74 -13.54 -10.12
C ILE A 43 2.77 -12.66 -9.40
N PHE A 44 2.30 -11.77 -8.55
CA PHE A 44 3.13 -10.92 -7.69
C PHE A 44 2.99 -11.39 -6.24
N ARG A 45 4.10 -11.73 -5.57
CA ARG A 45 4.10 -12.18 -4.17
C ARG A 45 4.66 -11.09 -3.28
N ILE A 46 3.97 -10.76 -2.19
CA ILE A 46 4.36 -9.65 -1.31
C ILE A 46 5.77 -9.78 -0.72
N LYS A 47 6.23 -11.01 -0.47
CA LYS A 47 7.57 -11.30 0.06
C LYS A 47 8.71 -10.76 -0.82
N ASP A 48 8.45 -10.58 -2.12
CA ASP A 48 9.45 -10.09 -3.09
C ASP A 48 9.53 -8.55 -3.09
N TRP A 49 8.66 -7.88 -2.33
CA TRP A 49 8.46 -6.44 -2.40
C TRP A 49 8.35 -5.75 -1.03
N ILE A 50 8.76 -6.43 0.04
CA ILE A 50 8.62 -5.99 1.44
C ILE A 50 9.20 -4.59 1.75
N GLU A 51 10.15 -4.11 0.95
CA GLU A 51 10.78 -2.79 1.09
C GLU A 51 9.92 -1.64 0.54
N TYR A 52 8.90 -1.96 -0.25
CA TYR A 52 8.12 -0.97 -1.00
C TYR A 52 6.65 -1.00 -0.58
N ARG A 53 6.21 -0.04 0.24
CA ARG A 53 4.84 -0.02 0.79
C ARG A 53 3.77 0.55 -0.14
N ASN A 54 4.15 1.15 -1.27
CA ASN A 54 3.23 1.80 -2.20
C ASN A 54 3.53 1.38 -3.64
N ILE A 55 3.19 0.14 -3.98
CA ILE A 55 3.42 -0.41 -5.31
C ILE A 55 2.09 -0.53 -6.03
N SER A 56 2.05 0.04 -7.23
CA SER A 56 0.92 -0.06 -8.13
C SER A 56 1.30 -0.74 -9.43
N PHE A 57 0.45 -1.64 -9.89
CA PHE A 57 0.47 -2.15 -11.25
C PHE A 57 -0.16 -1.11 -12.17
N ARG A 58 0.57 -0.72 -13.21
CA ARG A 58 0.12 0.25 -14.21
C ARG A 58 0.25 -0.39 -15.59
N CYS A 59 -0.86 -0.45 -16.32
CA CYS A 59 -0.91 -1.05 -17.65
C CYS A 59 -1.55 -0.10 -18.63
N TYR A 60 -0.94 0.04 -19.82
CA TYR A 60 -1.46 0.84 -20.93
C TYR A 60 -1.52 0.01 -22.20
N VAL A 61 -2.61 0.16 -22.93
CA VAL A 61 -2.75 -0.25 -24.32
C VAL A 61 -2.61 1.00 -25.18
N ILE A 62 -1.72 0.92 -26.16
CA ILE A 62 -1.42 2.02 -27.09
C ILE A 62 -1.56 1.47 -28.51
N VAL A 63 -2.22 2.23 -29.38
CA VAL A 63 -2.31 1.90 -30.81
C VAL A 63 -1.29 2.74 -31.55
N LEU A 64 -0.27 2.05 -32.09
CA LEU A 64 0.84 2.69 -32.79
C LEU A 64 0.35 3.48 -34.01
N GLY A 65 0.91 4.68 -34.21
CA GLY A 65 0.52 5.60 -35.27
C GLY A 65 -0.74 6.42 -34.97
N THR A 66 -1.29 6.31 -33.76
CA THR A 66 -2.42 7.13 -33.29
C THR A 66 -2.10 7.76 -31.93
N GLU A 67 -2.87 8.77 -31.52
CA GLU A 67 -2.80 9.32 -30.15
C GLU A 67 -3.58 8.49 -29.13
N TRP A 68 -4.25 7.42 -29.57
CA TRP A 68 -5.10 6.63 -28.70
C TRP A 68 -4.27 5.86 -27.66
N ARG A 69 -4.58 6.11 -26.39
CA ARG A 69 -4.09 5.34 -25.25
C ARG A 69 -5.22 5.09 -24.27
N THR A 70 -5.25 3.89 -23.71
CA THR A 70 -6.11 3.56 -22.56
C THR A 70 -5.34 2.72 -21.56
N GLY A 71 -5.76 2.68 -20.31
CA GLY A 71 -5.06 1.88 -19.31
C GLY A 71 -5.70 1.88 -17.94
N MET A 72 -5.07 1.14 -17.03
CA MET A 72 -5.50 0.98 -15.65
C MET A 72 -4.33 1.14 -14.68
N THR A 73 -4.66 1.53 -13.45
CA THR A 73 -3.72 1.56 -12.33
C THR A 73 -4.40 0.93 -11.13
N HIS A 74 -3.76 -0.08 -10.54
CA HIS A 74 -4.26 -0.81 -9.39
C HIS A 74 -3.14 -0.99 -8.37
N ARG A 75 -3.43 -0.89 -7.06
CA ARG A 75 -2.46 -1.27 -6.03
C ARG A 75 -2.20 -2.78 -6.15
N LEU A 76 -0.93 -3.15 -6.18
CA LEU A 76 -0.53 -4.56 -6.35
C LEU A 76 -0.85 -5.41 -5.13
N PHE A 77 -0.79 -4.78 -3.97
CA PHE A 77 -1.15 -5.37 -2.69
C PHE A 77 -2.15 -4.45 -2.00
N GLY A 78 -2.91 -4.99 -1.04
CA GLY A 78 -3.80 -4.19 -0.20
C GLY A 78 -3.05 -3.12 0.59
N ASP A 79 -3.80 -2.31 1.32
CA ASP A 79 -3.23 -1.17 2.04
C ASP A 79 -2.10 -1.60 2.98
N PRO A 80 -0.99 -0.84 3.03
CA PRO A 80 0.14 -1.16 3.87
C PRO A 80 -0.13 -0.94 5.36
N GLY A 81 -1.34 -0.50 5.73
CA GLY A 81 -1.68 -0.18 7.10
C GLY A 81 -0.77 0.92 7.68
N CYS A 82 -0.65 0.96 8.99
CA CYS A 82 0.19 1.92 9.69
C CYS A 82 1.64 1.47 9.85
N LEU A 83 2.48 2.37 10.38
CA LEU A 83 3.79 1.97 10.89
C LEU A 83 3.65 0.83 11.90
N LYS A 84 4.58 -0.12 11.83
CA LYS A 84 4.55 -1.35 12.65
C LYS A 84 4.48 -1.02 14.13
N ASP A 85 5.30 -0.06 14.54
CA ASP A 85 5.36 0.42 15.91
C ASP A 85 4.51 1.69 16.05
N PRO A 86 3.60 1.74 17.04
CA PRO A 86 2.88 2.96 17.36
C PRO A 86 3.78 4.01 18.03
N PRO A 87 3.29 5.24 18.21
CA PRO A 87 4.02 6.29 18.92
C PRO A 87 4.52 5.79 20.28
N GLU A 88 5.77 6.11 20.61
CA GLU A 88 6.41 5.64 21.83
C GLU A 88 5.73 6.23 23.08
N VAL A 89 5.64 5.43 24.14
CA VAL A 89 5.19 5.88 25.46
C VAL A 89 6.35 5.92 26.44
N ARG A 90 6.61 7.10 27.01
CA ARG A 90 7.66 7.27 28.04
C ARG A 90 7.18 6.70 29.37
N ASN A 91 7.96 5.78 29.94
CA ASN A 91 7.68 5.12 31.23
C ASN A 91 6.33 4.39 31.28
N GLY A 92 5.91 3.82 30.16
CA GLY A 92 4.68 3.04 30.06
C GLY A 92 4.81 1.88 29.09
N SER A 93 3.69 1.23 28.82
CA SER A 93 3.57 0.17 27.82
C SER A 93 2.33 0.39 26.98
N PHE A 94 2.18 -0.40 25.93
CA PHE A 94 1.00 -0.34 25.07
C PHE A 94 0.52 -1.75 24.71
N ASN A 95 -0.78 -1.88 24.52
CA ASN A 95 -1.41 -3.06 23.93
C ASN A 95 -1.92 -2.70 22.54
N LEU A 96 -1.43 -3.43 21.54
CA LEU A 96 -1.90 -3.33 20.16
C LEU A 96 -2.95 -4.41 19.88
N THR A 97 -4.10 -4.01 19.35
CA THR A 97 -5.18 -4.91 18.92
C THR A 97 -5.60 -4.58 17.49
N GLY A 98 -6.10 -5.59 16.78
CA GLY A 98 -6.54 -5.48 15.39
C GLY A 98 -5.85 -6.47 14.46
N GLU A 99 -6.32 -6.50 13.22
CA GLU A 99 -5.75 -7.37 12.18
C GLU A 99 -4.42 -6.82 11.66
N GLN A 100 -3.62 -7.71 11.08
CA GLN A 100 -2.42 -7.35 10.35
C GLN A 100 -2.71 -7.35 8.85
N THR A 101 -2.14 -6.38 8.15
CA THR A 101 -2.13 -6.39 6.69
C THR A 101 -1.20 -7.50 6.18
N CYS A 102 -1.25 -7.77 4.88
CA CYS A 102 -0.28 -8.68 4.24
C CYS A 102 1.18 -8.23 4.40
N TRP A 103 1.42 -6.98 4.81
CA TRP A 103 2.74 -6.41 5.10
C TRP A 103 3.22 -6.66 6.54
N GLY A 104 2.44 -7.36 7.36
CA GLY A 104 2.76 -7.60 8.77
C GLY A 104 2.66 -6.34 9.64
N THR A 105 1.97 -5.32 9.14
CA THR A 105 1.70 -4.05 9.82
C THR A 105 0.26 -3.99 10.31
N PRO A 106 -0.06 -3.13 11.28
CA PRO A 106 -1.44 -2.94 11.76
C PRO A 106 -2.35 -2.42 10.64
N ALA A 107 -3.47 -3.11 10.42
CA ALA A 107 -4.46 -2.75 9.42
C ALA A 107 -5.25 -1.48 9.81
N GLU A 108 -5.95 -0.90 8.84
CA GLU A 108 -6.89 0.20 9.08
C GLU A 108 -7.87 -0.18 10.20
N GLY A 109 -8.05 0.71 11.17
CA GLY A 109 -8.89 0.46 12.35
C GLY A 109 -8.20 -0.28 13.50
N ALA A 110 -6.94 -0.73 13.36
CA ALA A 110 -6.17 -1.27 14.47
C ALA A 110 -6.04 -0.23 15.60
N ILE A 111 -6.07 -0.69 16.85
CA ILE A 111 -6.14 0.16 18.05
C ILE A 111 -4.92 -0.09 18.92
N VAL A 112 -4.32 0.99 19.43
CA VAL A 112 -3.31 0.94 20.47
C VAL A 112 -3.86 1.60 21.72
N GLN A 113 -3.77 0.89 22.84
CA GLN A 113 -4.14 1.38 24.15
C GLN A 113 -2.91 1.50 25.04
N TYR A 114 -2.64 2.72 25.50
CA TYR A 114 -1.51 3.02 26.36
C TYR A 114 -1.82 2.75 27.83
N LEU A 115 -0.81 2.25 28.53
CA LEU A 115 -0.88 1.78 29.90
C LEU A 115 0.29 2.39 30.69
N CYS A 116 -0.01 2.85 31.89
CA CYS A 116 0.98 3.34 32.82
C CYS A 116 1.13 2.40 34.02
N PRO A 117 2.31 2.39 34.66
CA PRO A 117 2.51 1.74 35.95
C PRO A 117 1.49 2.21 36.99
N ILE A 118 1.24 1.36 37.98
CA ILE A 118 0.29 1.65 39.07
C ILE A 118 0.67 2.98 39.74
N GLY A 119 -0.32 3.86 39.89
CA GLY A 119 -0.15 5.19 40.50
C GLY A 119 0.23 6.31 39.53
N LEU A 120 0.48 6.01 38.25
CA LEU A 120 0.73 6.99 37.20
C LEU A 120 -0.45 7.08 36.23
N SER A 121 -0.62 8.25 35.63
CA SER A 121 -1.68 8.51 34.63
C SER A 121 -1.09 8.70 33.24
N VAL A 122 -1.84 8.29 32.21
CA VAL A 122 -1.46 8.56 30.82
C VAL A 122 -1.65 10.04 30.55
N ARG A 123 -0.58 10.72 30.15
CA ARG A 123 -0.61 12.08 29.60
C ARG A 123 -0.64 11.99 28.09
N GLY A 124 -1.66 12.59 27.50
CA GLY A 124 -1.97 12.54 26.07
C GLY A 124 -3.09 11.55 25.75
N HIS A 125 -3.18 11.11 24.48
CA HIS A 125 -4.20 10.17 24.02
C HIS A 125 -4.03 8.79 24.66
N GLN A 126 -5.06 8.34 25.39
CA GLN A 126 -5.08 7.00 25.97
C GLN A 126 -5.21 5.91 24.90
N LYS A 127 -5.84 6.23 23.76
CA LYS A 127 -6.03 5.33 22.63
C LYS A 127 -5.65 6.01 21.33
N MET A 128 -5.02 5.24 20.45
CA MET A 128 -4.72 5.63 19.09
C MET A 128 -5.26 4.60 18.10
N VAL A 129 -5.65 5.06 16.91
CA VAL A 129 -6.22 4.23 15.85
C VAL A 129 -5.35 4.35 14.60
N CYS A 130 -5.15 3.24 13.92
CA CYS A 130 -4.55 3.25 12.60
C CYS A 130 -5.58 3.78 11.59
N LYS A 131 -5.31 4.97 11.04
CA LYS A 131 -6.19 5.63 10.08
C LYS A 131 -5.40 6.20 8.90
N ASN A 132 -5.79 5.84 7.69
CA ASN A 132 -5.14 6.25 6.44
C ASN A 132 -3.60 6.03 6.46
N GLY A 133 -3.17 4.91 7.06
CA GLY A 133 -1.75 4.56 7.18
C GLY A 133 -0.96 5.35 8.23
N THR A 134 -1.64 6.11 9.10
CA THR A 134 -1.03 6.86 10.20
C THR A 134 -1.71 6.61 11.53
N TRP A 135 -0.97 6.70 12.63
CA TRP A 135 -1.55 6.65 13.97
C TRP A 135 -2.17 8.00 14.34
N VAL A 136 -3.45 7.99 14.69
CA VAL A 136 -4.20 9.18 15.10
C VAL A 136 -4.79 8.99 16.50
N GLY A 137 -4.77 10.06 17.30
CA GLY A 137 -5.33 10.08 18.65
C GLY A 137 -6.86 10.08 18.62
N VAL A 138 -7.48 9.35 19.55
CA VAL A 138 -8.94 9.34 19.69
C VAL A 138 -9.36 10.41 20.70
N ILE A 139 -10.18 11.36 20.26
CA ILE A 139 -10.74 12.43 21.10
C ILE A 139 -12.20 12.09 21.43
N GLY A 140 -12.48 11.76 22.70
CA GLY A 140 -13.84 11.50 23.20
C GLY A 140 -14.15 10.04 23.47
N ASN A 141 -15.11 9.80 24.37
CA ASN A 141 -15.44 8.48 24.93
C ASN A 141 -16.92 8.10 24.72
N ARG A 142 -17.62 8.66 23.72
CA ARG A 142 -19.05 8.39 23.52
C ARG A 142 -19.39 8.21 22.04
N ASN A 143 -19.68 6.97 21.69
CA ASN A 143 -20.21 6.44 20.42
C ASN A 143 -19.24 6.46 19.23
N LEU A 144 -19.09 5.29 18.60
CA LEU A 144 -18.13 4.95 17.54
C LEU A 144 -18.42 5.62 16.18
N ASP A 145 -19.54 6.34 16.07
CA ASP A 145 -20.01 6.89 14.79
C ASP A 145 -19.50 8.32 14.52
N GLU A 146 -19.00 9.02 15.55
CA GLU A 146 -18.39 10.37 15.43
C GLU A 146 -17.11 10.48 16.28
N LEU A 147 -16.12 9.64 15.99
CA LEU A 147 -14.80 9.79 16.59
C LEU A 147 -14.09 11.02 16.00
N ASN A 148 -13.80 11.99 16.86
CA ASN A 148 -12.87 13.07 16.53
C ASN A 148 -11.44 12.55 16.64
N TYR A 149 -10.62 12.88 15.65
CA TYR A 149 -9.24 12.44 15.57
C TYR A 149 -8.28 13.62 15.64
N SER A 150 -7.18 13.43 16.36
CA SER A 150 -6.05 14.36 16.45
C SER A 150 -4.80 13.74 15.82
N PRO A 151 -3.85 14.57 15.37
CA PRO A 151 -2.51 14.12 15.02
C PRO A 151 -1.84 13.36 16.18
N SER A 152 -0.89 12.49 15.84
CA SER A 152 -0.04 11.82 16.82
C SER A 152 0.68 12.80 17.72
N GLU A 153 0.80 12.45 19.01
CA GLU A 153 1.57 13.20 20.00
C GLU A 153 2.45 12.26 20.85
N VAL A 154 3.29 12.85 21.70
CA VAL A 154 4.13 12.08 22.63
C VAL A 154 3.30 11.64 23.82
N ILE A 155 3.24 10.32 24.04
CA ILE A 155 2.56 9.73 25.20
C ILE A 155 3.55 9.56 26.34
N SER A 156 3.13 9.85 27.57
CA SER A 156 3.98 9.67 28.75
C SER A 156 3.17 9.31 29.99
N CYS A 157 3.83 8.68 30.95
CA CYS A 157 3.28 8.37 32.26
C CYS A 157 3.80 9.35 33.31
N GLY A 158 2.90 9.97 34.06
CA GLY A 158 3.23 10.90 35.15
C GLY A 158 2.02 11.45 35.87
#